data_AF-A0A8K0LVU0-F1
#
_entry.id   AF-A0A8K0LVU0-F1
#
_cell.length_a   1.000
_cell.length_b   1.000
_cell.length_c   1.000
_cell.angle_alpha   90.00
_cell.angle_beta   90.00
_cell.angle_gamma   90.00
#
_symmetry.space_group_name_H-M   'P 1'
#
loop_
_entity.id
_entity.type
_entity.pdbx_description
1 polymer ?
#
loop_
_entity_poly.entity_id
_entity_poly.type
_entity_poly.pdbx_seq_one_letter_code
_entity_poly.pdbx_strand_id
1 'polypeptide(L)'
;LSQHNVSRHSMCMDYTTCPDSQHNLNVVAPADARINITICFGCPRKFSSSSAMVLHLEAGICSWLDKDCTTNLALECYQSRHYEYDDGEYNFRYPTCEKPFSAISSLQQHAESNTYDKNLIGGSPLSKFLRFLQPRV
;
A
#
# COMPACT_ATOMS: atom_id res chain seq x y z
N LEU A 1 8.75 -20.95 22.45
CA LEU A 1 8.57 -19.49 22.46
C LEU A 1 9.58 -18.90 21.47
N SER A 2 9.23 -18.84 20.19
CA SER A 2 10.12 -18.26 19.18
C SER A 2 10.20 -16.76 19.44
N GLN A 3 11.41 -16.25 19.58
CA GLN A 3 11.66 -14.83 19.76
C GLN A 3 11.13 -14.07 18.54
N HIS A 4 10.07 -13.30 18.75
CA HIS A 4 9.47 -12.45 17.72
C HIS A 4 10.34 -11.20 17.56
N ASN A 5 11.10 -11.13 16.48
CA ASN A 5 11.95 -9.97 16.19
C ASN A 5 11.09 -8.83 15.61
N VAL A 6 10.80 -7.84 16.45
CA VAL A 6 9.93 -6.68 16.15
C VAL A 6 10.42 -5.90 14.91
N SER A 7 11.72 -5.91 14.60
CA SER A 7 12.26 -5.24 13.40
C SER A 7 11.84 -5.91 12.08
N ARG A 8 11.43 -7.19 12.13
CA ARG A 8 10.93 -7.95 10.98
C ARG A 8 9.41 -8.06 10.95
N HIS A 9 8.71 -7.37 11.86
CA HIS A 9 7.25 -7.39 11.92
C HIS A 9 6.64 -6.89 10.60
N SER A 10 7.32 -6.01 9.86
CA SER A 10 6.92 -5.53 8.53
C SER A 10 6.90 -6.61 7.42
N MET A 11 7.39 -7.82 7.70
CA MET A 11 7.41 -8.96 6.77
C MET A 11 6.51 -10.14 7.23
N CYS A 12 5.67 -9.94 8.25
CA CYS A 12 4.86 -11.02 8.81
C CYS A 12 3.66 -11.40 7.91
N MET A 13 3.40 -12.71 7.79
CA MET A 13 2.29 -13.28 7.01
C MET A 13 0.91 -12.92 7.58
N ASP A 14 0.74 -12.98 8.90
CA ASP A 14 -0.56 -12.91 9.56
C ASP A 14 -0.52 -11.98 10.77
N TYR A 15 -1.24 -10.86 10.67
CA TYR A 15 -1.42 -9.89 11.76
C TYR A 15 -2.71 -10.13 12.57
N THR A 16 -3.46 -11.18 12.26
CA THR A 16 -4.74 -11.47 12.91
C THR A 16 -4.60 -12.05 14.32
N THR A 17 -3.39 -12.37 14.78
CA THR A 17 -3.16 -13.02 16.08
C THR A 17 -2.08 -12.36 16.95
N CYS A 18 -1.55 -11.18 16.60
CA CYS A 18 -0.54 -10.50 17.42
C CYS A 18 -1.21 -9.50 18.41
N PRO A 19 -1.17 -9.73 19.74
CA PRO A 19 -1.87 -8.89 20.71
C PRO A 19 -1.19 -7.55 21.03
N ASP A 20 0.04 -7.30 20.54
CA ASP A 20 0.84 -6.13 20.91
C ASP A 20 1.02 -5.12 19.77
N SER A 21 -0.06 -4.77 19.08
CA SER A 21 -0.10 -3.56 18.26
C SER A 21 -0.93 -2.49 18.97
N GLN A 22 -0.43 -1.97 20.09
CA GLN A 22 -0.72 -0.57 20.40
C GLN A 22 -0.13 0.23 19.25
N HIS A 23 -0.95 0.69 18.32
CA HIS A 23 -0.82 1.97 17.61
C HIS A 23 -2.19 2.26 16.97
N ASN A 24 -2.79 3.36 17.45
CA ASN A 24 -4.13 3.84 17.19
C ASN A 24 -4.71 3.50 15.81
N LEU A 25 -5.73 2.65 15.82
CA LEU A 25 -6.77 2.61 14.79
C LEU A 25 -7.48 3.97 14.75
N ASN A 26 -6.92 4.94 14.04
CA ASN A 26 -7.73 6.00 13.45
C ASN A 26 -7.96 5.66 11.98
N VAL A 27 -8.60 4.51 11.76
CA VAL A 27 -9.34 4.25 10.53
C VAL A 27 -10.81 4.34 10.91
N VAL A 28 -11.46 5.37 10.39
CA VAL A 28 -12.90 5.72 10.45
C VAL A 28 -13.37 6.64 11.60
N ALA A 29 -13.81 7.85 11.24
CA ALA A 29 -14.98 8.56 11.81
C ALA A 29 -15.38 9.77 10.92
N PRO A 30 -16.63 10.29 10.93
CA PRO A 30 -17.95 9.68 11.07
C PRO A 30 -18.80 9.87 9.78
N ALA A 31 -20.09 9.49 9.82
CA ALA A 31 -21.00 9.47 8.68
C ALA A 31 -21.60 10.86 8.43
N ASP A 32 -21.09 11.54 7.40
CA ASP A 32 -21.84 12.51 6.60
C ASP A 32 -21.22 12.46 5.20
N ALA A 33 -21.98 11.98 4.20
CA ALA A 33 -21.59 11.86 2.79
C ALA A 33 -20.08 11.59 2.55
N ARG A 34 -19.57 10.46 3.07
CA ARG A 34 -18.15 10.20 3.33
C ARG A 34 -17.30 10.11 2.05
N ILE A 35 -16.68 11.22 1.63
CA ILE A 35 -15.47 11.13 0.81
C ILE A 35 -14.40 10.51 1.71
N ASN A 36 -13.93 9.30 1.37
CA ASN A 36 -12.83 8.64 2.06
C ASN A 36 -11.52 9.37 1.72
N ILE A 37 -11.16 10.38 2.51
CA ILE A 37 -9.96 11.19 2.28
C ILE A 37 -8.73 10.47 2.84
N THR A 38 -7.69 10.30 2.02
CA THR A 38 -6.38 9.76 2.42
C THR A 38 -5.40 10.91 2.65
N ILE A 39 -4.68 10.91 3.77
CA ILE A 39 -3.66 11.91 4.08
C ILE A 39 -2.29 11.34 3.68
N CYS A 40 -1.43 12.16 3.05
CA CYS A 40 -0.06 11.77 2.74
C CYS A 40 0.74 11.46 4.01
N PHE A 41 1.62 10.47 3.93
CA PHE A 41 2.47 10.07 5.06
C PHE A 41 3.61 11.06 5.34
N GLY A 42 4.10 11.76 4.32
CA GLY A 42 5.22 12.71 4.44
C GLY A 42 4.81 14.19 4.52
N CYS A 43 3.53 14.53 4.30
CA CYS A 43 3.09 15.93 4.28
C CYS A 43 1.58 16.08 4.59
N PRO A 44 1.07 17.30 4.88
CA PRO A 44 -0.33 17.50 5.28
C PRO A 44 -1.33 17.45 4.11
N ARG A 45 -0.90 17.11 2.89
CA ARG A 45 -1.80 17.07 1.71
C ARG A 45 -2.81 15.92 1.82
N LYS A 46 -4.00 16.19 1.28
CA LYS A 46 -5.15 15.29 1.28
C LYS A 46 -5.45 14.83 -0.15
N PHE A 47 -5.83 13.58 -0.27
CA PHE A 47 -6.12 12.91 -1.54
C PHE A 47 -7.48 12.22 -1.48
N SER A 48 -8.17 12.18 -2.61
CA SER A 48 -9.46 11.50 -2.74
C SER A 48 -9.33 9.98 -2.85
N SER A 49 -8.12 9.46 -3.03
CA SER A 49 -7.84 8.03 -3.13
C SER A 49 -6.43 7.68 -2.67
N SER A 50 -6.17 6.39 -2.47
CA SER A 50 -4.87 5.90 -2.05
C SER A 50 -3.87 5.92 -3.20
N SER A 51 -4.31 5.59 -4.42
CA SER A 51 -3.47 5.64 -5.62
C SER A 51 -2.93 7.04 -5.89
N ALA A 52 -3.76 8.08 -5.70
CA ALA A 52 -3.35 9.46 -5.87
C ALA A 52 -2.33 9.92 -4.81
N MET A 53 -2.46 9.44 -3.57
CA MET A 53 -1.48 9.70 -2.52
C MET A 53 -0.14 9.00 -2.81
N VAL A 54 -0.17 7.75 -3.29
CA VAL A 54 1.06 7.03 -3.63
C VAL A 54 1.73 7.62 -4.88
N LEU A 55 0.97 8.05 -5.89
CA LEU A 55 1.49 8.80 -7.03
C LEU A 55 2.20 10.09 -6.59
N HIS A 56 1.65 10.77 -5.58
CA HIS A 56 2.29 11.95 -5.01
C HIS A 56 3.64 11.64 -4.34
N LEU A 57 3.76 10.48 -3.68
CA LEU A 57 5.04 9.99 -3.16
C LEU A 57 5.98 9.61 -4.30
N GLU A 58 5.53 8.84 -5.30
CA GLU A 58 6.33 8.45 -6.48
C GLU A 58 6.89 9.66 -7.25
N ALA A 59 6.22 10.81 -7.20
CA ALA A 59 6.68 12.04 -7.83
C ALA A 59 7.91 12.67 -7.15
N GLY A 60 8.30 12.26 -5.93
CA GLY A 60 9.46 12.81 -5.22
C GLY A 60 9.27 14.26 -4.73
N ILE A 61 8.05 14.79 -4.77
CA ILE A 61 7.81 16.23 -4.51
C ILE A 61 7.76 16.55 -3.01
N CYS A 62 7.31 15.61 -2.16
CA CYS A 62 7.07 15.87 -0.73
C CYS A 62 7.83 14.97 0.25
N SER A 63 8.49 13.94 -0.25
CA SER A 63 9.19 12.92 0.53
C SER A 63 10.49 12.55 -0.17
N TRP A 64 11.36 11.84 0.53
CA TRP A 64 12.55 11.26 -0.09
C TRP A 64 12.23 10.12 -1.07
N LEU A 65 11.02 9.55 -0.97
CA LEU A 65 10.53 8.55 -1.90
C LEU A 65 10.29 9.16 -3.28
N ASP A 66 10.76 8.47 -4.31
CA ASP A 66 10.42 8.66 -5.72
C ASP A 66 9.85 7.34 -6.30
N LYS A 67 9.70 7.27 -7.63
CA LYS A 67 9.16 6.08 -8.31
C LYS A 67 9.99 4.82 -8.03
N ASP A 68 11.31 4.91 -8.06
CA ASP A 68 12.19 3.76 -7.93
C ASP A 68 12.26 3.30 -6.47
N CYS A 69 12.38 4.24 -5.52
CA CYS A 69 12.32 3.94 -4.08
C CYS A 69 10.98 3.30 -3.71
N THR A 70 9.88 3.85 -4.21
CA THR A 70 8.53 3.31 -3.94
C THR A 70 8.35 1.93 -4.56
N THR A 71 8.90 1.71 -5.75
CA THR A 71 8.90 0.39 -6.41
C THR A 71 9.67 -0.63 -5.59
N ASN A 72 10.88 -0.30 -5.15
CA ASN A 72 11.70 -1.16 -4.30
C ASN A 72 10.97 -1.50 -2.98
N LEU A 73 10.38 -0.50 -2.32
CA LEU A 73 9.59 -0.74 -1.10
C LEU A 73 8.37 -1.63 -1.35
N ALA A 74 7.70 -1.50 -2.49
CA ALA A 74 6.58 -2.37 -2.86
C ALA A 74 7.05 -3.81 -3.07
N LEU A 75 8.21 -4.02 -3.69
CA LEU A 75 8.79 -5.36 -3.92
C LEU A 75 9.40 -5.97 -2.64
N GLU A 76 9.87 -5.15 -1.69
CA GLU A 76 10.30 -5.61 -0.36
C GLU A 76 9.13 -5.99 0.55
N CYS A 77 7.93 -5.47 0.28
CA CYS A 77 6.74 -5.78 1.04
C CYS A 77 6.43 -7.27 0.91
N TYR A 78 6.18 -7.97 2.02
CA TYR A 78 5.84 -9.39 1.99
C TYR A 78 4.62 -9.74 1.09
N GLN A 79 3.74 -8.76 0.86
CA GLN A 79 2.59 -8.93 -0.01
C GLN A 79 2.90 -8.78 -1.50
N SER A 80 4.14 -8.43 -1.87
CA SER A 80 4.62 -8.28 -3.25
C SER A 80 4.28 -9.50 -4.09
N ARG A 81 4.43 -10.71 -3.56
CA ARG A 81 4.08 -11.99 -4.22
C ARG A 81 2.68 -12.07 -4.84
N HIS A 82 1.75 -11.20 -4.42
CA HIS A 82 0.38 -11.15 -4.94
C HIS A 82 0.22 -10.20 -6.13
N TYR A 83 1.23 -9.38 -6.41
CA TYR A 83 1.19 -8.36 -7.45
C TYR A 83 2.53 -8.07 -8.12
N GLU A 84 3.63 -8.73 -7.73
CA GLU A 84 4.95 -8.58 -8.35
C GLU A 84 4.98 -9.26 -9.71
N TYR A 85 5.71 -8.65 -10.63
CA TYR A 85 5.87 -9.11 -12.01
C TYR A 85 7.12 -8.47 -12.58
N ASP A 86 7.88 -9.18 -13.40
CA ASP A 86 9.06 -8.60 -14.04
C ASP A 86 9.16 -9.11 -15.47
N ASP A 87 9.00 -8.20 -16.41
CA ASP A 87 9.29 -8.41 -17.83
C ASP A 87 10.29 -7.40 -18.39
N GLY A 88 10.99 -6.68 -17.52
CA GLY A 88 11.95 -5.63 -17.86
C GLY A 88 11.35 -4.23 -18.08
N GLU A 89 10.04 -4.10 -18.35
CA GLU A 89 9.37 -2.79 -18.48
C GLU A 89 8.35 -2.54 -17.36
N TYR A 90 7.75 -3.60 -16.82
CA TYR A 90 6.72 -3.55 -15.80
C TYR A 90 7.12 -4.34 -14.57
N ASN A 91 6.80 -3.80 -13.39
CA ASN A 91 7.17 -4.36 -12.09
C ASN A 91 5.98 -5.05 -11.38
N PHE A 92 4.75 -4.80 -11.86
CA PHE A 92 3.55 -5.17 -11.13
C PHE A 92 2.46 -5.70 -12.04
N ARG A 93 1.71 -6.70 -11.57
CA ARG A 93 0.57 -7.29 -12.29
C ARG A 93 -0.31 -8.07 -11.33
N TYR A 94 -1.63 -7.94 -11.44
CA TYR A 94 -2.52 -8.89 -10.77
C TYR A 94 -2.63 -10.21 -11.55
N PRO A 95 -2.56 -11.36 -10.89
CA PRO A 95 -2.79 -12.65 -11.52
C PRO A 95 -4.17 -12.79 -12.17
N THR A 96 -5.16 -12.04 -11.69
CA THR A 96 -6.57 -12.13 -12.13
C THR A 96 -6.88 -11.33 -13.39
N CYS A 97 -6.12 -10.28 -13.71
CA CYS A 97 -6.42 -9.39 -14.83
C CYS A 97 -5.29 -9.31 -15.87
N GLU A 98 -4.14 -9.94 -15.62
CA GLU A 98 -2.95 -10.05 -16.49
C GLU A 98 -2.40 -8.74 -17.11
N LYS A 99 -2.97 -7.59 -16.76
CA LYS A 99 -2.50 -6.27 -17.20
C LYS A 99 -1.28 -5.87 -16.38
N PRO A 100 -0.13 -5.61 -17.00
CA PRO A 100 1.08 -5.20 -16.28
C PRO A 100 1.11 -3.68 -16.04
N PHE A 101 1.84 -3.25 -15.01
CA PHE A 101 1.98 -1.89 -14.54
C PHE A 101 3.43 -1.61 -14.11
N SER A 102 3.95 -0.44 -14.46
CA SER A 102 5.34 -0.04 -14.16
C SER A 102 5.47 0.74 -12.85
N ALA A 103 4.35 1.11 -12.23
CA ALA A 103 4.27 1.86 -10.99
C ALA A 103 3.19 1.26 -10.08
N ILE A 104 3.41 1.28 -8.76
CA ILE A 104 2.47 0.69 -7.80
C ILE A 104 1.20 1.55 -7.69
N SER A 105 1.32 2.88 -7.84
CA SER A 105 0.15 3.78 -7.91
C SER A 105 -0.81 3.42 -9.05
N SER A 106 -0.28 2.99 -10.19
CA SER A 106 -1.07 2.60 -11.37
C SER A 106 -1.81 1.29 -11.12
N LEU A 107 -1.17 0.31 -10.47
CA LEU A 107 -1.82 -0.92 -10.03
C LEU A 107 -2.93 -0.61 -9.01
N GLN A 108 -2.67 0.29 -8.05
CA GLN A 108 -3.68 0.71 -7.07
C GLN A 108 -4.86 1.40 -7.73
N GLN A 109 -4.62 2.31 -8.67
CA GLN A 109 -5.69 2.98 -9.41
C GLN A 109 -6.54 1.98 -10.19
N HIS A 110 -5.89 0.98 -10.81
CA HIS A 110 -6.62 -0.10 -11.47
C HIS A 110 -7.52 -0.86 -10.50
N ALA A 111 -7.01 -1.24 -9.33
CA ALA A 111 -7.81 -1.88 -8.29
C ALA A 111 -8.96 -0.99 -7.79
N GLU A 112 -8.76 0.33 -7.68
CA GLU A 112 -9.78 1.31 -7.29
C GLU A 112 -10.92 1.40 -8.32
N SER A 113 -10.60 1.22 -9.60
CA SER A 113 -11.58 1.29 -10.70
C SER A 113 -12.38 0.00 -10.92
N ASN A 114 -11.87 -1.14 -10.47
CA ASN A 114 -12.52 -2.43 -10.65
C ASN A 114 -13.51 -2.69 -9.51
N THR A 115 -14.79 -2.41 -9.73
CA THR A 115 -15.88 -2.66 -8.76
C THR A 115 -16.06 -4.13 -8.35
N TYR A 116 -15.53 -5.08 -9.14
CA TYR A 116 -15.54 -6.51 -8.83
C TYR A 116 -14.29 -6.98 -8.08
N ASP A 117 -13.29 -6.12 -7.94
CA ASP A 117 -11.99 -6.49 -7.41
C ASP A 117 -11.83 -6.06 -5.95
N LYS A 118 -11.73 -7.05 -5.05
CA LYS A 118 -11.62 -6.86 -3.60
C LYS A 118 -10.23 -6.41 -3.15
N ASN A 119 -9.39 -6.03 -4.10
CA ASN A 119 -7.98 -5.72 -3.95
C ASN A 119 -7.65 -4.45 -3.16
N LEU A 120 -8.66 -3.77 -2.59
CA LEU A 120 -8.50 -2.62 -1.67
C LEU A 120 -9.31 -2.74 -0.38
N ILE A 121 -9.92 -3.89 -0.11
CA ILE A 121 -10.56 -4.17 1.18
C ILE A 121 -9.47 -4.21 2.27
N GLY A 122 -9.80 -3.84 3.51
CA GLY A 122 -8.92 -3.89 4.67
C GLY A 122 -8.37 -5.29 4.94
N GLY A 123 -7.30 -5.67 4.25
CA GLY A 123 -6.76 -7.02 4.23
C GLY A 123 -6.15 -7.42 2.88
N SER A 124 -6.46 -6.69 1.81
CA SER A 124 -5.86 -6.86 0.49
C SER A 124 -4.35 -6.62 0.49
N PRO A 125 -3.62 -7.19 -0.49
CA PRO A 125 -2.18 -6.97 -0.65
C PRO A 125 -1.79 -5.48 -0.71
N LEU A 126 -2.56 -4.65 -1.45
CA LEU A 126 -2.29 -3.22 -1.58
C LEU A 126 -2.60 -2.44 -0.30
N SER A 127 -3.69 -2.77 0.40
CA SER A 127 -3.97 -2.13 1.69
C SER A 127 -2.91 -2.46 2.73
N LYS A 128 -2.32 -3.66 2.68
CA LYS A 128 -1.19 -4.04 3.53
C LYS A 128 0.10 -3.32 3.12
N PHE A 129 0.36 -3.13 1.82
CA PHE A 129 1.45 -2.30 1.32
C PHE A 129 1.36 -0.85 1.84
N LEU A 130 0.18 -0.23 1.81
CA LEU A 130 0.01 1.14 2.33
C LEU A 130 0.40 1.26 3.81
N ARG A 131 0.10 0.25 4.63
CA ARG A 131 0.53 0.20 6.04
C ARG A 131 2.03 -0.05 6.19
N PHE A 132 2.61 -0.86 5.30
CA PHE A 132 4.06 -1.08 5.23
C PHE A 132 4.81 0.20 4.87
N LEU A 133 4.21 1.03 4.01
CA LEU A 133 4.78 2.28 3.53
C LEU A 133 4.74 3.39 4.60
N GLN A 134 3.66 3.50 5.38
CA GLN A 134 3.46 4.58 6.36
C GLN A 134 4.65 4.87 7.29
N PRO A 135 5.31 3.90 7.95
CA PRO A 135 6.46 4.18 8.82
C PRO A 135 7.78 4.44 8.08
N ARG A 136 7.79 4.39 6.73
CA ARG A 136 8.98 4.53 5.88
C ARG A 136 8.98 5.83 5.08
N VAL A 137 7.97 6.69 5.24
CA VAL A 137 7.91 8.03 4.64
C VAL A 137 8.35 9.06 5.67
#